data_AF-A0A1J5I6N2-F1
#
_entry.id   AF-A0A1J5I6N2-F1
#
_cell.length_a   1.000
_cell.length_b   1.000
_cell.length_c   1.000
_cell.angle_alpha   90.00
_cell.angle_beta   90.00
_cell.angle_gamma   90.00
#
_symmetry.space_group_name_H-M   'P 1'
#
loop_
_entity.id
_entity.type
_entity.pdbx_description
1 polymer ?
#
loop_
_entity_poly.entity_id
_entity_poly.type
_entity_poly.pdbx_seq_one_letter_code
_entity_poly.pdbx_strand_id
1 'polypeptide(L)'
;MGKRFYITTITVSLLTLLILNRLSGQGGLTAKIREIGKADFISLARADTKENLPGPVLLVTPRKTDLGPLGPGESAKVSFTLKNLGSGILEWSTRGPEGWSLLEKRELSGILRDDSNFLVIHLKSLNNLEKSETDTRNSLYPIQLTLEANNDSIACRKDLPLGTHRETIKTISTGGIRTVFLTFKVVKEKSAHLMEVKPIRLDFGIVGQGKQVNRNIKITNKGRNTLKWKATIQENHNMSLSGSPKPGQYVSFLNEEIKGTGIFYTITGRLKDVMSISGRLLEEGGYPSLYSRNDTLRYQFSGTGIAVFFWKNPDGGNLMAYIDNKFMNMDDCYAEQEESVEFPVADGLPDGSHTLTLVNSDGRVTIEGVKIYKRNMMKGTPGWIKVLPNTGMTTRETDYVNILINAQQLNPGYYSENIAISSDGGEAVVEVSLEVSVDNVPRILDVYRYAKGFHYLYTTNPKAETERLRVGGYKKQGIAFRLFSRGTPGTTEFYRWYNLQKEDYFYSYERSGGGKSLKGYSFEGTIGNIATSRLTNTRELYRWFNPSTGCHFYTTDPKGGGGTKKGYGFEGIAGYVR
;
A
#
# COMPACT_ATOMS: atom_id res chain seq x y z
N MET A 1 40.88 -37.84 -3.65
CA MET A 1 40.57 -37.11 -4.90
C MET A 1 39.16 -37.48 -5.35
N GLY A 2 38.31 -36.51 -5.70
CA GLY A 2 36.95 -36.78 -6.20
C GLY A 2 36.06 -35.55 -6.18
N LYS A 3 35.83 -34.94 -7.35
CA LYS A 3 34.83 -33.88 -7.53
C LYS A 3 33.42 -34.48 -7.49
N ARG A 4 32.47 -33.85 -6.80
CA ARG A 4 31.03 -33.92 -7.17
C ARG A 4 30.37 -32.55 -7.03
N PHE A 5 29.44 -32.30 -7.95
CA PHE A 5 28.75 -31.04 -8.15
C PHE A 5 27.55 -30.90 -7.21
N TYR A 6 27.24 -29.67 -6.79
CA TYR A 6 25.93 -29.35 -6.23
C TYR A 6 24.96 -29.03 -7.37
N ILE A 7 23.85 -29.77 -7.43
CA ILE A 7 22.69 -29.45 -8.27
C ILE A 7 21.65 -28.82 -7.35
N THR A 8 21.21 -27.59 -7.67
CA THR A 8 20.12 -26.92 -6.96
C THR A 8 18.86 -27.00 -7.81
N THR A 9 17.97 -27.92 -7.48
CA THR A 9 16.66 -28.05 -8.14
C THR A 9 15.68 -27.05 -7.54
N ILE A 10 15.20 -26.10 -8.33
CA ILE A 10 14.11 -25.19 -7.94
C ILE A 10 12.78 -25.84 -8.31
N THR A 11 11.98 -26.18 -7.29
CA THR A 11 10.58 -26.60 -7.43
C THR A 11 9.67 -25.38 -7.38
N VAL A 12 8.84 -25.19 -8.41
CA VAL A 12 7.75 -24.19 -8.42
C VAL A 12 6.43 -24.91 -8.18
N SER A 13 5.79 -24.63 -7.05
CA SER A 13 4.50 -25.21 -6.66
C SER A 13 3.33 -24.50 -7.33
N LEU A 14 2.37 -25.25 -7.87
CA LEU A 14 1.14 -24.69 -8.46
C LEU A 14 -0.07 -25.58 -8.16
N LEU A 15 -0.84 -25.22 -7.13
CA LEU A 15 -2.12 -25.80 -6.68
C LEU A 15 -2.70 -24.80 -5.64
N THR A 16 -4.00 -24.51 -5.49
CA THR A 16 -5.25 -25.12 -5.99
C THR A 16 -6.39 -24.09 -5.91
N LEU A 17 -7.47 -24.25 -6.68
CA LEU A 17 -8.82 -23.80 -6.28
C LEU A 17 -9.83 -24.95 -6.45
N LEU A 18 -10.88 -24.98 -5.63
CA LEU A 18 -11.61 -26.21 -5.25
C LEU A 18 -12.89 -26.53 -6.06
N ILE A 19 -13.06 -27.84 -6.32
CA ILE A 19 -14.23 -28.73 -6.04
C ILE A 19 -15.66 -28.27 -6.38
N LEU A 20 -16.36 -29.09 -7.18
CA LEU A 20 -17.70 -29.73 -7.00
C LEU A 20 -17.93 -30.62 -8.27
N ASN A 21 -18.52 -31.81 -8.29
CA ASN A 21 -19.47 -32.51 -7.41
C ASN A 21 -19.31 -34.06 -7.54
N ARG A 22 -19.84 -34.85 -6.60
CA ARG A 22 -20.02 -36.32 -6.75
C ARG A 22 -21.33 -36.77 -6.07
N LEU A 23 -22.09 -37.65 -6.76
CA LEU A 23 -23.26 -38.43 -6.27
C LEU A 23 -24.50 -37.57 -5.89
N SER A 24 -25.77 -38.00 -5.93
CA SER A 24 -26.52 -39.08 -6.62
C SER A 24 -28.01 -38.90 -6.24
N GLY A 25 -29.05 -39.25 -7.01
CA GLY A 25 -29.22 -39.91 -8.32
C GLY A 25 -30.72 -40.20 -8.57
N GLN A 26 -31.09 -40.90 -9.67
CA GLN A 26 -32.48 -41.16 -10.14
C GLN A 26 -33.22 -39.91 -10.66
N GLY A 27 -33.95 -39.90 -11.78
CA GLY A 27 -34.22 -40.86 -12.87
C GLY A 27 -35.36 -40.24 -13.74
N GLY A 28 -35.57 -40.51 -15.02
CA GLY A 28 -34.87 -41.35 -16.00
C GLY A 28 -35.87 -41.83 -17.07
N LEU A 29 -35.74 -41.42 -18.34
CA LEU A 29 -36.41 -42.04 -19.50
C LEU A 29 -35.84 -41.52 -20.84
N THR A 30 -35.38 -42.45 -21.70
CA THR A 30 -35.23 -42.37 -23.18
C THR A 30 -34.52 -41.15 -23.81
N ALA A 31 -33.42 -41.25 -24.56
CA ALA A 31 -33.21 -42.17 -25.70
C ALA A 31 -31.73 -42.25 -26.20
N LYS A 32 -31.44 -43.33 -26.95
CA LYS A 32 -30.32 -43.62 -27.88
C LYS A 32 -28.93 -42.95 -27.68
N ILE A 33 -27.93 -43.82 -27.46
CA ILE A 33 -26.49 -43.52 -27.53
C ILE A 33 -25.99 -43.49 -28.99
N ARG A 34 -25.39 -42.39 -29.41
CA ARG A 34 -24.09 -42.37 -30.12
C ARG A 34 -23.48 -40.97 -30.05
N GLU A 35 -22.16 -40.90 -29.95
CA GLU A 35 -21.42 -39.64 -29.77
C GLU A 35 -21.66 -38.66 -30.92
N ILE A 36 -22.18 -37.49 -30.59
CA ILE A 36 -22.10 -36.29 -31.44
C ILE A 36 -21.09 -35.37 -30.77
N GLY A 37 -19.98 -35.14 -31.46
CA GLY A 37 -18.87 -34.33 -30.95
C GLY A 37 -19.24 -32.87 -30.75
N LYS A 38 -18.44 -32.17 -29.95
CA LYS A 38 -18.55 -30.72 -29.73
C LYS A 38 -18.32 -29.94 -31.02
N ALA A 39 -19.41 -29.57 -31.67
CA ALA A 39 -19.58 -28.27 -32.29
C ALA A 39 -20.74 -27.58 -31.53
N ASP A 40 -20.66 -26.34 -31.06
CA ASP A 40 -19.70 -25.28 -31.38
C ASP A 40 -18.81 -24.86 -30.18
N PHE A 41 -17.98 -23.83 -30.38
CA PHE A 41 -16.94 -23.29 -29.47
C PHE A 41 -15.62 -24.07 -29.34
N ILE A 42 -15.06 -24.53 -30.47
CA ILE A 42 -13.60 -24.56 -30.67
C ILE A 42 -13.26 -23.99 -32.06
N SER A 43 -13.05 -22.68 -32.16
CA SER A 43 -12.39 -22.04 -33.32
C SER A 43 -11.79 -20.66 -33.04
N LEU A 44 -11.35 -20.37 -31.82
CA LEU A 44 -10.32 -19.34 -31.60
C LEU A 44 -8.94 -20.03 -31.59
N ALA A 45 -8.26 -19.86 -32.71
CA ALA A 45 -7.09 -20.59 -33.11
C ALA A 45 -5.98 -20.64 -32.03
N ARG A 46 -5.46 -21.85 -31.80
CA ARG A 46 -3.99 -21.99 -31.76
C ARG A 46 -3.47 -21.65 -33.15
N ALA A 47 -3.31 -20.35 -33.39
CA ALA A 47 -2.56 -19.91 -34.55
C ALA A 47 -1.09 -20.22 -34.26
N ASP A 48 -0.52 -21.14 -35.03
CA ASP A 48 0.92 -21.37 -35.05
C ASP A 48 1.56 -20.20 -35.81
N THR A 49 1.70 -19.06 -35.13
CA THR A 49 2.04 -17.76 -35.75
C THR A 49 3.50 -17.63 -36.17
N LYS A 50 4.16 -18.73 -36.56
CA LYS A 50 5.42 -18.68 -37.32
C LYS A 50 5.21 -18.82 -38.84
N GLU A 51 4.10 -19.38 -39.32
CA GLU A 51 3.89 -19.62 -40.77
C GLU A 51 3.39 -18.44 -41.61
N ASN A 52 3.19 -17.25 -41.02
CA ASN A 52 2.88 -16.04 -41.79
C ASN A 52 3.44 -14.76 -41.14
N LEU A 53 4.56 -14.86 -40.41
CA LEU A 53 5.33 -13.68 -40.04
C LEU A 53 5.96 -13.09 -41.31
N PRO A 54 5.78 -11.78 -41.58
CA PRO A 54 6.53 -11.13 -42.65
C PRO A 54 8.03 -11.31 -42.42
N GLY A 55 8.82 -11.02 -43.47
CA GLY A 55 10.28 -10.99 -43.35
C GLY A 55 10.76 -10.10 -42.20
N PRO A 56 12.06 -10.14 -41.85
CA PRO A 56 12.62 -9.57 -40.62
C PRO A 56 11.98 -8.26 -40.17
N VAL A 57 11.70 -8.08 -38.87
CA VAL A 57 11.10 -6.84 -38.34
C VAL A 57 11.83 -6.40 -37.09
N LEU A 58 12.53 -5.26 -37.16
CA LEU A 58 13.24 -4.72 -35.99
C LEU A 58 12.27 -3.98 -35.05
N LEU A 59 12.21 -4.43 -33.80
CA LEU A 59 11.70 -3.67 -32.66
C LEU A 59 12.87 -3.10 -31.86
N VAL A 60 12.71 -1.85 -31.39
CA VAL A 60 13.61 -1.20 -30.43
C VAL A 60 12.81 -0.67 -29.26
N THR A 61 13.23 -1.01 -28.03
CA THR A 61 12.55 -0.65 -26.78
C THR A 61 13.56 -0.19 -25.71
N PRO A 62 13.37 0.97 -25.05
CA PRO A 62 12.37 2.01 -25.36
C PRO A 62 12.67 2.71 -26.70
N ARG A 63 11.75 3.49 -27.27
CA ARG A 63 12.04 4.28 -28.49
C ARG A 63 12.69 5.63 -28.21
N LYS A 64 12.46 6.18 -27.01
CA LYS A 64 13.01 7.45 -26.52
C LYS A 64 13.46 7.29 -25.09
N THR A 65 14.56 7.95 -24.73
CA THR A 65 15.00 8.11 -23.33
C THR A 65 15.46 9.55 -23.11
N ASP A 66 15.05 10.15 -21.99
CA ASP A 66 15.74 11.33 -21.46
C ASP A 66 16.80 10.86 -20.46
N LEU A 67 18.01 11.33 -20.67
CA LEU A 67 19.16 11.06 -19.83
C LEU A 67 19.22 12.07 -18.68
N GLY A 68 18.71 13.30 -18.84
CA GLY A 68 18.84 14.38 -17.86
C GLY A 68 20.14 15.19 -18.02
N PRO A 69 20.60 15.90 -16.97
CA PRO A 69 21.74 16.81 -17.07
C PRO A 69 23.08 16.09 -17.20
N LEU A 70 23.99 16.67 -17.96
CA LEU A 70 25.35 16.19 -18.19
C LEU A 70 26.32 17.38 -18.12
N GLY A 71 27.05 17.48 -17.01
CA GLY A 71 28.08 18.49 -16.79
C GLY A 71 29.50 17.97 -17.07
N PRO A 72 30.52 18.83 -16.90
CA PRO A 72 31.91 18.52 -17.26
C PRO A 72 32.45 17.25 -16.59
N GLY A 73 32.95 16.32 -17.40
CA GLY A 73 33.55 15.06 -16.96
C GLY A 73 32.55 13.94 -16.61
N GLU A 74 31.25 14.22 -16.60
CA GLU A 74 30.22 13.25 -16.22
C GLU A 74 29.90 12.26 -17.33
N SER A 75 29.23 11.15 -16.98
CA SER A 75 28.75 10.18 -17.95
C SER A 75 27.34 9.65 -17.65
N ALA A 76 26.68 9.19 -18.71
CA ALA A 76 25.38 8.56 -18.73
C ALA A 76 25.48 7.19 -19.39
N LYS A 77 24.65 6.23 -19.00
CA LYS A 77 24.49 4.94 -19.69
C LYS A 77 23.00 4.62 -19.82
N VAL A 78 22.58 4.19 -20.99
CA VAL A 78 21.24 3.66 -21.30
C VAL A 78 21.40 2.38 -22.13
N SER A 79 20.43 1.47 -22.06
CA SER A 79 20.38 0.27 -22.90
C SER A 79 19.07 0.25 -23.69
N PHE A 80 19.17 -0.14 -24.96
CA PHE A 80 18.03 -0.33 -25.85
C PHE A 80 17.96 -1.79 -26.27
N THR A 81 16.85 -2.45 -25.97
CA THR A 81 16.61 -3.82 -26.41
C THR A 81 16.28 -3.81 -27.91
N LEU A 82 17.09 -4.50 -28.70
CA LEU A 82 16.85 -4.80 -30.11
C LEU A 82 16.27 -6.22 -30.21
N LYS A 83 15.16 -6.39 -30.93
CA LYS A 83 14.52 -7.70 -31.12
C LYS A 83 13.99 -7.86 -32.53
N ASN A 84 14.19 -9.03 -33.13
CA ASN A 84 13.45 -9.43 -34.34
C ASN A 84 12.06 -9.93 -33.96
N LEU A 85 11.01 -9.39 -34.59
CA LEU A 85 9.63 -9.87 -34.47
C LEU A 85 9.13 -10.57 -35.75
N GLY A 86 9.89 -10.51 -36.84
CA GLY A 86 9.58 -11.17 -38.11
C GLY A 86 10.18 -12.58 -38.18
N SER A 87 10.02 -13.22 -39.34
CA SER A 87 10.69 -14.48 -39.65
C SER A 87 12.15 -14.26 -40.09
N GLY A 88 12.96 -15.33 -40.04
CA GLY A 88 14.33 -15.33 -40.58
C GLY A 88 15.38 -14.61 -39.72
N ILE A 89 16.50 -14.27 -40.37
CA ILE A 89 17.65 -13.60 -39.74
C ILE A 89 17.54 -12.09 -39.99
N LEU A 90 17.65 -11.30 -38.92
CA LEU A 90 17.70 -9.84 -39.00
C LEU A 90 19.13 -9.36 -38.80
N GLU A 91 19.73 -8.81 -39.84
CA GLU A 91 21.01 -8.12 -39.78
C GLU A 91 20.76 -6.63 -39.56
N TRP A 92 21.51 -5.99 -38.67
CA TRP A 92 21.38 -4.57 -38.37
C TRP A 92 22.73 -3.88 -38.27
N SER A 93 22.76 -2.58 -38.57
CA SER A 93 23.91 -1.72 -38.32
C SER A 93 23.53 -0.29 -37.93
N THR A 94 24.48 0.43 -37.33
CA THR A 94 24.38 1.85 -37.03
C THR A 94 25.74 2.54 -37.08
N ARG A 95 25.75 3.78 -37.57
CA ARG A 95 26.88 4.71 -37.48
C ARG A 95 26.72 5.72 -36.34
N GLY A 96 25.80 5.45 -35.41
CA GLY A 96 25.47 6.38 -34.34
C GLY A 96 24.66 7.59 -34.83
N PRO A 97 24.70 8.71 -34.08
CA PRO A 97 23.88 9.89 -34.37
C PRO A 97 24.39 10.72 -35.55
N GLU A 98 23.45 11.32 -36.27
CA GLU A 98 23.74 12.16 -37.44
C GLU A 98 24.41 13.49 -37.04
N GLY A 99 25.43 13.90 -37.80
CA GLY A 99 26.21 15.12 -37.50
C GLY A 99 27.20 14.99 -36.34
N TRP A 100 27.54 13.77 -35.91
CA TRP A 100 28.66 13.51 -35.00
C TRP A 100 29.86 12.95 -35.77
N SER A 101 31.07 13.31 -35.33
CA SER A 101 32.32 12.80 -35.90
C SER A 101 32.59 11.39 -35.37
N LEU A 102 32.57 10.39 -36.26
CA LEU A 102 32.95 9.01 -35.95
C LEU A 102 34.46 8.94 -35.67
N LEU A 103 34.84 8.32 -34.55
CA LEU A 103 36.25 8.15 -34.17
C LEU A 103 36.86 6.93 -34.88
N GLU A 104 36.11 5.84 -35.01
CA GLU A 104 36.44 4.71 -35.88
C GLU A 104 35.67 4.83 -37.22
N LYS A 105 36.34 4.64 -38.36
CA LYS A 105 35.69 4.70 -39.69
C LYS A 105 34.90 3.42 -40.04
N ARG A 106 34.04 2.95 -39.13
CA ARG A 106 33.25 1.71 -39.27
C ARG A 106 31.88 1.86 -38.61
N GLU A 107 30.92 1.03 -39.01
CA GLU A 107 29.64 0.91 -38.32
C GLU A 107 29.65 -0.22 -37.29
N LEU A 108 28.84 -0.07 -36.24
CA LEU A 108 28.53 -1.13 -35.29
C LEU A 108 27.39 -1.96 -35.87
N SER A 109 27.53 -3.28 -35.91
CA SER A 109 26.55 -4.17 -36.50
C SER A 109 26.28 -5.41 -35.64
N GLY A 110 25.23 -6.15 -35.99
CA GLY A 110 24.87 -7.37 -35.29
C GLY A 110 23.81 -8.18 -36.02
N ILE A 111 23.61 -9.40 -35.52
CA ILE A 111 22.66 -10.37 -36.06
C ILE A 111 21.65 -10.73 -34.97
N LEU A 112 20.37 -10.81 -35.34
CA LEU A 112 19.24 -11.15 -34.49
C LEU A 112 18.50 -12.34 -35.10
N ARG A 113 18.31 -13.41 -34.30
CA ARG A 113 17.56 -14.62 -34.66
C ARG A 113 16.25 -14.65 -33.86
N ASP A 114 16.14 -15.51 -32.84
CA ASP A 114 15.04 -15.51 -31.88
C ASP A 114 15.37 -14.74 -30.57
N ASP A 115 16.66 -14.50 -30.29
CA ASP A 115 17.14 -13.84 -29.07
C ASP A 115 17.00 -12.30 -29.09
N SER A 116 17.01 -11.69 -27.90
CA SER A 116 17.04 -10.23 -27.75
C SER A 116 18.48 -9.76 -27.54
N ASN A 117 18.87 -8.67 -28.22
CA ASN A 117 20.18 -8.06 -28.13
C ASN A 117 20.07 -6.65 -27.51
N PHE A 118 21.18 -6.07 -27.10
CA PHE A 118 21.22 -4.76 -26.45
C PHE A 118 22.16 -3.81 -27.22
N LEU A 119 21.62 -2.68 -27.65
CA LEU A 119 22.41 -1.52 -28.04
C LEU A 119 22.58 -0.63 -26.81
N VAL A 120 23.77 -0.68 -26.23
CA VAL A 120 24.12 0.08 -25.04
C VAL A 120 24.74 1.40 -25.49
N ILE A 121 24.32 2.51 -24.88
CA ILE A 121 24.79 3.85 -25.22
C ILE A 121 25.39 4.51 -23.98
N HIS A 122 26.66 4.86 -24.09
CA HIS A 122 27.44 5.60 -23.11
C HIS A 122 27.64 7.03 -23.60
N LEU A 123 27.08 8.02 -22.90
CA LEU A 123 27.35 9.43 -23.16
C LEU A 123 28.37 9.92 -22.14
N LYS A 124 29.38 10.70 -22.54
CA LYS A 124 30.37 11.28 -21.63
C LYS A 124 30.70 12.71 -22.04
N SER A 125 30.59 13.65 -21.11
CA SER A 125 31.20 14.97 -21.28
C SER A 125 32.70 14.84 -20.98
N LEU A 126 33.55 15.35 -21.87
CA LEU A 126 34.99 15.39 -21.67
C LEU A 126 35.36 16.69 -20.93
N ASN A 127 36.36 16.62 -20.05
CA ASN A 127 36.85 17.82 -19.35
C ASN A 127 37.48 18.78 -20.37
N ASN A 128 36.98 20.02 -20.42
CA ASN A 128 37.55 21.08 -21.24
C ASN A 128 38.60 21.83 -20.40
N LEU A 129 39.83 21.30 -20.35
CA LEU A 129 40.88 21.74 -19.42
C LEU A 129 41.56 23.08 -19.80
N GLU A 130 41.20 23.71 -20.92
CA GLU A 130 41.99 24.78 -21.55
C GLU A 130 41.25 26.10 -21.80
N LYS A 131 40.07 26.34 -21.19
CA LYS A 131 39.34 27.62 -21.37
C LYS A 131 39.34 28.50 -20.14
N SER A 132 40.03 29.64 -20.26
CA SER A 132 39.98 30.78 -19.33
C SER A 132 38.54 31.30 -19.15
N GLU A 133 38.24 31.84 -17.96
CA GLU A 133 36.89 32.16 -17.49
C GLU A 133 36.17 33.30 -18.26
N THR A 134 36.83 33.92 -19.24
CA THR A 134 36.42 35.18 -19.85
C THR A 134 35.46 35.09 -21.05
N ASP A 135 35.19 33.89 -21.61
CA ASP A 135 34.26 33.74 -22.75
C ASP A 135 33.17 32.65 -22.52
N THR A 136 32.14 33.03 -21.77
CA THR A 136 31.12 32.11 -21.26
C THR A 136 29.85 32.00 -22.10
N ARG A 137 29.63 32.84 -23.12
CA ARG A 137 28.37 32.87 -23.89
C ARG A 137 28.30 31.88 -25.05
N ASN A 138 29.44 31.56 -25.69
CA ASN A 138 29.52 30.62 -26.83
C ASN A 138 30.38 29.37 -26.54
N SER A 139 30.60 29.03 -25.27
CA SER A 139 31.38 27.84 -24.90
C SER A 139 30.66 26.54 -25.30
N LEU A 140 31.26 25.80 -26.24
CA LEU A 140 30.89 24.42 -26.59
C LEU A 140 31.57 23.41 -25.66
N TYR A 141 30.88 22.30 -25.40
CA TYR A 141 31.29 21.22 -24.52
C TYR A 141 31.50 19.94 -25.35
N PRO A 142 32.71 19.34 -25.31
CA PRO A 142 32.99 18.12 -26.04
C PRO A 142 32.27 16.92 -25.45
N ILE A 143 31.27 16.39 -26.17
CA ILE A 143 30.53 15.19 -25.77
C ILE A 143 30.98 14.02 -26.63
N GLN A 144 31.29 12.89 -25.99
CA GLN A 144 31.54 11.61 -26.63
C GLN A 144 30.36 10.68 -26.39
N LEU A 145 29.87 10.03 -27.44
CA LEU A 145 28.85 8.99 -27.41
C LEU A 145 29.48 7.68 -27.89
N THR A 146 29.55 6.68 -27.01
CA THR A 146 30.01 5.33 -27.34
C THR A 146 28.82 4.37 -27.41
N LEU A 147 28.75 3.61 -28.49
CA LEU A 147 27.75 2.58 -28.77
C LEU A 147 28.41 1.21 -28.59
N GLU A 148 27.78 0.31 -27.84
CA GLU A 148 28.29 -1.02 -27.52
C GLU A 148 27.21 -2.07 -27.79
N ALA A 149 27.58 -3.16 -28.49
CA ALA A 149 26.74 -4.34 -28.71
C ALA A 149 27.64 -5.55 -29.06
N ASN A 150 27.29 -6.77 -28.63
CA ASN A 150 28.01 -8.01 -28.98
C ASN A 150 29.53 -8.00 -28.64
N ASN A 151 29.94 -7.36 -27.54
CA ASN A 151 31.35 -7.10 -27.19
C ASN A 151 32.12 -6.22 -28.20
N ASP A 152 31.42 -5.58 -29.13
CA ASP A 152 31.98 -4.61 -30.07
C ASP A 152 31.49 -3.19 -29.74
N SER A 153 32.27 -2.16 -30.11
CA SER A 153 31.90 -0.76 -29.85
C SER A 153 32.46 0.25 -30.85
N ILE A 154 31.72 1.35 -31.04
CA ILE A 154 32.15 2.54 -31.78
C ILE A 154 31.94 3.79 -30.94
N ALA A 155 32.73 4.84 -31.17
CA ALA A 155 32.63 6.12 -30.50
C ALA A 155 32.44 7.27 -31.51
N CYS A 156 31.57 8.20 -31.14
CA CYS A 156 31.25 9.41 -31.89
C CYS A 156 31.54 10.63 -31.00
N ARG A 157 31.95 11.76 -31.56
CA ARG A 157 32.17 13.01 -30.81
C ARG A 157 31.45 14.19 -31.48
N LYS A 158 30.94 15.11 -30.66
CA LYS A 158 30.35 16.39 -31.09
C LYS A 158 30.50 17.43 -30.00
N ASP A 159 30.85 18.64 -30.39
CA ASP A 159 30.91 19.79 -29.49
C ASP A 159 29.53 20.45 -29.45
N LEU A 160 28.95 20.53 -28.25
CA LEU A 160 27.56 20.98 -28.06
C LEU A 160 27.48 22.19 -27.11
N PRO A 161 26.62 23.19 -27.40
CA PRO A 161 26.39 24.31 -26.48
C PRO A 161 25.61 23.86 -25.23
N LEU A 162 25.51 24.75 -24.23
CA LEU A 162 24.61 24.55 -23.10
C LEU A 162 23.15 24.40 -23.55
N GLY A 163 22.36 23.66 -22.78
CA GLY A 163 20.92 23.48 -23.02
C GLY A 163 20.51 22.06 -23.40
N THR A 164 19.25 21.88 -23.79
CA THR A 164 18.65 20.58 -24.08
C THR A 164 18.91 20.15 -25.51
N HIS A 165 19.55 19.00 -25.68
CA HIS A 165 19.85 18.38 -26.97
C HIS A 165 18.93 17.20 -27.22
N ARG A 166 18.57 17.01 -28.49
CA ARG A 166 17.79 15.86 -28.97
C ARG A 166 18.52 15.24 -30.14
N GLU A 167 19.05 14.05 -29.93
CA GLU A 167 19.89 13.33 -30.90
C GLU A 167 19.13 12.09 -31.38
N THR A 168 19.29 11.76 -32.66
CA THR A 168 18.64 10.59 -33.27
C THR A 168 19.66 9.60 -33.78
N ILE A 169 19.48 8.33 -33.44
CA ILE A 169 20.36 7.24 -33.85
C ILE A 169 19.54 6.31 -34.73
N LYS A 170 19.95 6.21 -36.00
CA LYS A 170 19.31 5.36 -37.00
C LYS A 170 19.94 3.97 -36.93
N THR A 171 19.12 2.97 -36.64
CA THR A 171 19.45 1.56 -36.77
C THR A 171 18.86 1.08 -38.08
N ILE A 172 19.72 0.78 -39.05
CA ILE A 172 19.35 0.21 -40.34
C ILE A 172 19.30 -1.31 -40.16
N SER A 173 18.33 -1.98 -40.78
CA SER A 173 18.29 -3.45 -40.78
C SER A 173 17.66 -4.00 -42.04
N THR A 174 17.85 -5.31 -42.29
CA THR A 174 17.10 -6.05 -43.32
C THR A 174 15.59 -5.99 -43.09
N GLY A 175 15.16 -5.70 -41.86
CA GLY A 175 13.77 -5.44 -41.49
C GLY A 175 13.32 -3.98 -41.48
N GLY A 176 14.04 -3.12 -42.22
CA GLY A 176 13.78 -1.68 -42.31
C GLY A 176 14.47 -0.85 -41.24
N ILE A 177 14.22 0.45 -41.28
CA ILE A 177 14.90 1.44 -40.42
C ILE A 177 14.11 1.68 -39.13
N ARG A 178 14.82 1.77 -38.01
CA ARG A 178 14.31 2.25 -36.73
C ARG A 178 15.16 3.40 -36.22
N THR A 179 14.54 4.31 -35.48
CA THR A 179 15.22 5.47 -34.90
C THR A 179 15.05 5.45 -33.38
N VAL A 180 16.17 5.57 -32.67
CA VAL A 180 16.22 5.81 -31.23
C VAL A 180 16.38 7.31 -30.99
N PHE A 181 15.60 7.85 -30.05
CA PHE A 181 15.65 9.25 -29.66
C PHE A 181 16.32 9.41 -28.29
N LEU A 182 17.41 10.16 -28.24
CA LEU A 182 18.09 10.53 -27.00
C LEU A 182 17.80 12.00 -26.68
N THR A 183 17.46 12.29 -25.43
CA THR A 183 17.40 13.66 -24.89
C THR A 183 18.39 13.79 -23.73
N PHE A 184 19.08 14.91 -23.63
CA PHE A 184 19.95 15.24 -22.48
C PHE A 184 20.14 16.76 -22.39
N LYS A 185 20.54 17.27 -21.23
CA LYS A 185 20.82 18.71 -21.03
C LYS A 185 22.29 18.94 -20.72
N VAL A 186 23.04 19.60 -21.60
CA VAL A 186 24.41 20.03 -21.32
C VAL A 186 24.35 21.20 -20.35
N VAL A 187 25.08 21.09 -19.23
CA VAL A 187 25.09 22.06 -18.13
C VAL A 187 26.52 22.52 -17.80
N LYS A 188 26.66 23.76 -17.31
CA LYS A 188 27.96 24.40 -17.02
C LYS A 188 28.69 23.74 -15.84
N GLU A 189 27.92 23.29 -14.85
CA GLU A 189 28.38 22.65 -13.63
C GLU A 189 27.99 21.16 -13.64
N LYS A 190 28.59 20.34 -12.79
CA LYS A 190 28.24 18.92 -12.69
C LYS A 190 26.77 18.73 -12.28
N SER A 191 26.12 17.73 -12.84
CA SER A 191 24.73 17.38 -12.55
C SER A 191 24.56 17.09 -11.06
N ALA A 192 23.70 17.88 -10.41
CA ALA A 192 23.44 17.76 -8.99
C ALA A 192 22.94 16.35 -8.61
N HIS A 193 23.33 15.93 -7.42
CA HIS A 193 22.77 14.78 -6.73
C HIS A 193 21.27 15.06 -6.46
N LEU A 194 20.40 14.05 -6.46
CA LEU A 194 18.96 14.24 -6.25
C LEU A 194 18.38 13.12 -5.39
N MET A 195 18.05 13.44 -4.15
CA MET A 195 17.47 12.52 -3.17
C MET A 195 15.93 12.50 -3.25
N GLU A 196 15.34 11.30 -3.28
CA GLU A 196 13.92 11.08 -3.00
C GLU A 196 13.78 10.22 -1.73
N VAL A 197 12.97 10.67 -0.77
CA VAL A 197 12.63 9.91 0.45
C VAL A 197 11.15 9.54 0.45
N LYS A 198 10.81 8.26 0.61
CA LYS A 198 9.42 7.77 0.63
C LYS A 198 9.17 6.67 1.68
N PRO A 199 8.10 6.74 2.50
CA PRO A 199 7.21 7.89 2.69
C PRO A 199 7.90 9.00 3.50
N ILE A 200 7.39 10.24 3.35
CA ILE A 200 7.80 11.40 4.17
C ILE A 200 6.99 11.54 5.47
N ARG A 201 6.01 10.66 5.71
CA ARG A 201 5.20 10.61 6.93
C ARG A 201 5.02 9.16 7.37
N LEU A 202 5.17 8.90 8.67
CA LEU A 202 5.09 7.57 9.28
C LEU A 202 4.08 7.55 10.43
N ASP A 203 2.95 6.90 10.18
CA ASP A 203 1.95 6.58 11.18
C ASP A 203 2.24 5.19 11.79
N PHE A 204 2.63 5.17 13.07
CA PHE A 204 2.82 3.96 13.85
C PHE A 204 1.54 3.49 14.57
N GLY A 205 0.48 4.30 14.55
CA GLY A 205 -0.78 4.05 15.24
C GLY A 205 -0.63 4.08 16.76
N ILE A 206 -1.39 3.21 17.43
CA ILE A 206 -1.33 3.04 18.88
C ILE A 206 -0.24 2.02 19.23
N VAL A 207 0.74 2.45 20.01
CA VAL A 207 1.86 1.65 20.51
C VAL A 207 1.71 1.46 22.01
N GLY A 208 1.67 0.22 22.48
CA GLY A 208 1.66 -0.06 23.91
C GLY A 208 2.94 0.40 24.58
N GLN A 209 2.84 1.05 25.74
CA GLN A 209 3.97 1.36 26.60
C GLN A 209 4.78 0.10 26.88
N GLY A 210 6.12 0.21 26.87
CA GLY A 210 7.01 -0.96 27.00
C GLY A 210 7.31 -1.70 25.69
N LYS A 211 6.65 -1.37 24.56
CA LYS A 211 6.89 -2.02 23.27
C LYS A 211 7.96 -1.34 22.42
N GLN A 212 8.51 -2.12 21.49
CA GLN A 212 9.29 -1.62 20.36
C GLN A 212 8.56 -1.97 19.07
N VAL A 213 8.53 -1.03 18.14
CA VAL A 213 7.91 -1.17 16.81
C VAL A 213 8.80 -0.53 15.75
N ASN A 214 8.66 -0.93 14.50
CA ASN A 214 9.43 -0.34 13.40
C ASN A 214 8.64 -0.15 12.11
N ARG A 215 9.15 0.77 11.28
CA ARG A 215 8.72 1.06 9.90
C ARG A 215 9.97 1.34 9.05
N ASN A 216 9.87 1.17 7.73
CA ASN A 216 10.95 1.50 6.81
C ASN A 216 10.61 2.74 6.00
N ILE A 217 11.59 3.62 5.81
CA ILE A 217 11.61 4.58 4.69
C ILE A 217 12.56 4.07 3.61
N LYS A 218 12.35 4.56 2.40
CA LYS A 218 13.18 4.34 1.22
C LYS A 218 13.91 5.64 0.89
N ILE A 219 15.22 5.59 0.75
CA ILE A 219 16.04 6.68 0.21
C ILE A 219 16.49 6.24 -1.18
N THR A 220 16.10 6.98 -2.21
CA THR A 220 16.42 6.67 -3.61
C THR A 220 17.22 7.81 -4.21
N ASN A 221 18.37 7.49 -4.81
CA ASN A 221 19.09 8.46 -5.61
C ASN A 221 18.49 8.52 -7.03
N LYS A 222 17.84 9.62 -7.36
CA LYS A 222 17.40 9.95 -8.73
C LYS A 222 18.51 10.62 -9.55
N GLY A 223 19.58 11.06 -8.89
CA GLY A 223 20.78 11.60 -9.49
C GLY A 223 21.65 10.53 -10.15
N ARG A 224 22.79 10.97 -10.70
CA ARG A 224 23.71 10.14 -11.49
C ARG A 224 24.98 9.76 -10.76
N ASN A 225 25.39 10.61 -9.82
CA ASN A 225 26.55 10.48 -8.93
C ASN A 225 26.08 9.90 -7.59
N THR A 226 26.90 9.10 -6.90
CA THR A 226 26.57 8.52 -5.60
C THR A 226 26.10 9.57 -4.60
N LEU A 227 24.93 9.34 -4.00
CA LEU A 227 24.33 10.18 -2.97
C LEU A 227 24.90 9.78 -1.60
N LYS A 228 25.51 10.70 -0.87
CA LYS A 228 25.88 10.51 0.53
C LYS A 228 24.82 11.14 1.41
N TRP A 229 24.20 10.35 2.28
CA TRP A 229 23.08 10.80 3.10
C TRP A 229 23.30 10.51 4.59
N LYS A 230 22.68 11.32 5.44
CA LYS A 230 22.67 11.23 6.90
C LYS A 230 21.28 11.51 7.43
N ALA A 231 20.84 10.75 8.41
CA ALA A 231 19.58 10.90 9.11
C ALA A 231 19.82 11.34 10.56
N THR A 232 19.14 12.39 11.00
CA THR A 232 19.23 12.96 12.36
C THR A 232 17.85 13.32 12.88
N ILE A 233 17.61 13.03 14.16
CA ILE A 233 16.42 13.55 14.87
C ILE A 233 16.61 15.06 15.04
N GLN A 234 15.60 15.85 14.69
CA GLN A 234 15.67 17.31 14.69
C GLN A 234 15.37 17.85 16.09
N GLU A 235 16.40 18.24 16.85
CA GLU A 235 16.26 18.69 18.26
C GLU A 235 15.40 19.97 18.45
N ASN A 236 15.06 20.66 17.37
CA ASN A 236 14.12 21.79 17.34
C ASN A 236 12.93 21.51 16.42
N HIS A 237 11.74 21.32 16.99
CA HIS A 237 10.48 21.03 16.28
C HIS A 237 9.95 22.16 15.35
N ASN A 238 10.76 23.20 15.05
CA ASN A 238 10.31 24.45 14.41
C ASN A 238 10.79 24.65 12.95
N MET A 239 11.48 23.68 12.35
CA MET A 239 11.95 23.78 10.96
C MET A 239 11.21 22.84 10.01
N SER A 240 10.08 23.33 9.50
CA SER A 240 9.55 22.95 8.18
C SER A 240 10.15 23.89 7.12
N LEU A 241 10.32 23.40 5.88
CA LEU A 241 10.69 24.23 4.73
C LEU A 241 9.55 25.16 4.26
N SER A 242 8.36 25.08 4.89
CA SER A 242 7.32 26.10 4.81
C SER A 242 6.57 26.26 6.15
N GLY A 243 6.59 27.48 6.71
CA GLY A 243 5.87 27.85 7.94
C GLY A 243 6.36 27.18 9.23
N SER A 244 5.88 27.64 10.39
CA SER A 244 6.05 26.91 11.64
C SER A 244 5.07 25.72 11.66
N PRO A 245 5.55 24.45 11.65
CA PRO A 245 4.67 23.30 11.60
C PRO A 245 3.87 23.22 12.91
N LYS A 246 2.54 23.15 12.81
CA LYS A 246 1.69 23.03 14.01
C LYS A 246 1.81 21.61 14.59
N PRO A 247 2.08 21.47 15.89
CA PRO A 247 2.22 20.16 16.51
C PRO A 247 0.88 19.41 16.45
N GLY A 248 0.93 18.16 16.01
CA GLY A 248 -0.27 17.37 15.77
C GLY A 248 0.03 15.89 15.55
N GLN A 249 -1.03 15.10 15.53
CA GLN A 249 -0.99 13.68 15.24
C GLN A 249 -1.29 13.46 13.75
N TYR A 250 -0.30 13.01 12.99
CA TYR A 250 -0.54 12.45 11.66
C TYR A 250 -1.20 11.08 11.76
N VAL A 251 -2.25 10.87 10.98
CA VAL A 251 -3.00 9.61 10.82
C VAL A 251 -3.09 9.32 9.33
N SER A 252 -2.44 8.24 8.90
CA SER A 252 -2.47 7.76 7.52
C SER A 252 -3.78 7.04 7.20
N PHE A 253 -4.27 7.15 5.97
CA PHE A 253 -5.38 6.34 5.47
C PHE A 253 -4.92 5.09 4.70
N LEU A 254 -3.62 4.79 4.73
CA LEU A 254 -3.03 3.61 4.10
C LEU A 254 -3.66 2.29 4.63
N ASN A 255 -4.11 1.45 3.69
CA ASN A 255 -4.46 0.06 3.92
C ASN A 255 -3.51 -0.86 3.13
N GLU A 256 -2.47 -1.35 3.80
CA GLU A 256 -1.47 -2.27 3.23
C GLU A 256 -2.08 -3.62 2.77
N GLU A 257 -3.25 -4.04 3.29
CA GLU A 257 -3.90 -5.32 2.95
C GLU A 257 -4.41 -5.38 1.50
N ILE A 258 -4.67 -4.22 0.89
CA ILE A 258 -5.25 -4.08 -0.45
C ILE A 258 -4.36 -3.32 -1.44
N LYS A 259 -3.13 -2.98 -1.03
CA LYS A 259 -2.23 -2.11 -1.77
C LYS A 259 -1.77 -2.71 -3.10
N GLY A 260 -1.94 -1.96 -4.18
CA GLY A 260 -1.60 -2.41 -5.52
C GLY A 260 -2.53 -3.50 -6.06
N THR A 261 -3.73 -3.64 -5.50
CA THR A 261 -4.77 -4.51 -6.07
C THR A 261 -5.53 -3.80 -7.18
N GLY A 262 -5.60 -2.46 -7.16
CA GLY A 262 -6.31 -1.64 -8.16
C GLY A 262 -7.83 -1.81 -8.12
N ILE A 263 -8.38 -2.34 -7.03
CA ILE A 263 -9.82 -2.54 -6.83
C ILE A 263 -10.38 -1.36 -6.02
N PHE A 264 -11.42 -1.57 -5.22
CA PHE A 264 -12.02 -0.53 -4.38
C PHE A 264 -11.30 -0.43 -3.04
N TYR A 265 -11.11 0.81 -2.58
CA TYR A 265 -10.56 1.05 -1.26
C TYR A 265 -11.49 0.49 -0.17
N THR A 266 -10.91 -0.21 0.80
CA THR A 266 -11.61 -0.66 2.01
C THR A 266 -10.96 -0.05 3.24
N ILE A 267 -11.79 0.45 4.15
CA ILE A 267 -11.32 1.11 5.37
C ILE A 267 -10.58 0.08 6.24
N THR A 268 -9.31 0.36 6.55
CA THR A 268 -8.48 -0.48 7.44
C THR A 268 -9.12 -0.61 8.83
N GLY A 269 -8.92 -1.76 9.48
CA GLY A 269 -9.60 -2.11 10.74
C GLY A 269 -9.52 -1.04 11.84
N ARG A 270 -8.41 -0.29 11.92
CA ARG A 270 -8.19 0.78 12.90
C ARG A 270 -9.02 2.06 12.67
N LEU A 271 -9.52 2.27 11.45
CA LEU A 271 -10.27 3.47 11.06
C LEU A 271 -11.78 3.24 10.99
N LYS A 272 -12.27 1.99 11.05
CA LYS A 272 -13.69 1.65 10.81
C LYS A 272 -14.70 2.33 11.75
N ASP A 273 -14.30 2.67 12.96
CA ASP A 273 -15.16 3.33 13.95
C ASP A 273 -15.24 4.87 13.76
N VAL A 274 -14.27 5.46 13.04
CA VAL A 274 -14.09 6.93 12.92
C VAL A 274 -14.15 7.43 11.47
N MET A 275 -14.03 6.55 10.49
CA MET A 275 -14.03 6.87 9.07
C MET A 275 -15.22 6.22 8.38
N SER A 276 -15.86 6.94 7.47
CA SER A 276 -16.85 6.38 6.55
C SER A 276 -16.69 6.95 5.15
N ILE A 277 -17.07 6.16 4.15
CA ILE A 277 -16.99 6.54 2.74
C ILE A 277 -18.37 6.39 2.09
N SER A 278 -18.71 7.30 1.18
CA SER A 278 -19.87 7.21 0.31
C SER A 278 -19.39 7.26 -1.14
N GLY A 279 -19.90 6.35 -1.97
CA GLY A 279 -19.41 6.12 -3.32
C GLY A 279 -18.55 4.85 -3.43
N ARG A 280 -17.81 4.72 -4.53
CA ARG A 280 -16.94 3.55 -4.82
C ARG A 280 -15.51 4.00 -5.07
N LEU A 281 -14.88 4.50 -4.00
CA LEU A 281 -13.50 4.99 -4.03
C LEU A 281 -12.55 3.88 -4.49
N LEU A 282 -11.62 4.22 -5.37
CA LEU A 282 -10.60 3.31 -5.87
C LEU A 282 -9.42 3.21 -4.89
N GLU A 283 -8.66 2.13 -4.97
CA GLU A 283 -7.38 1.98 -4.26
C GLU A 283 -6.22 2.49 -5.13
N GLU A 284 -5.39 3.36 -4.58
CA GLU A 284 -4.14 3.79 -5.20
C GLU A 284 -3.00 3.80 -4.18
N GLY A 285 -1.99 2.93 -4.36
CA GLY A 285 -0.86 2.84 -3.43
C GLY A 285 -1.24 2.40 -2.02
N GLY A 286 -2.44 1.84 -1.84
CA GLY A 286 -3.11 1.49 -0.60
C GLY A 286 -3.98 2.62 0.00
N TYR A 287 -4.11 3.76 -0.68
CA TYR A 287 -4.87 4.93 -0.23
C TYR A 287 -6.25 5.04 -0.91
N PRO A 288 -7.22 5.74 -0.29
CA PRO A 288 -8.50 6.06 -0.91
C PRO A 288 -8.35 7.14 -2.00
N SER A 289 -8.75 6.78 -3.23
CA SER A 289 -8.84 7.68 -4.39
C SER A 289 -10.30 8.01 -4.67
N LEU A 290 -10.68 9.29 -4.55
CA LEU A 290 -11.99 9.81 -4.94
C LEU A 290 -11.95 10.13 -6.43
N TYR A 291 -13.02 9.78 -7.16
CA TYR A 291 -13.06 9.87 -8.63
C TYR A 291 -14.42 10.28 -9.16
N SER A 292 -15.50 9.77 -8.56
CA SER A 292 -16.86 10.13 -8.94
C SER A 292 -17.24 11.46 -8.33
N ARG A 293 -18.07 12.23 -9.04
CA ARG A 293 -18.73 13.40 -8.47
C ARG A 293 -19.60 12.99 -7.27
N ASN A 294 -19.45 13.72 -6.16
CA ASN A 294 -20.04 13.45 -4.85
C ASN A 294 -19.49 12.20 -4.12
N ASP A 295 -18.40 11.58 -4.59
CA ASP A 295 -17.62 10.67 -3.72
C ASP A 295 -17.27 11.44 -2.44
N THR A 296 -17.51 10.82 -1.28
CA THR A 296 -17.38 11.49 0.02
C THR A 296 -16.56 10.65 0.97
N LEU A 297 -15.60 11.29 1.65
CA LEU A 297 -14.83 10.71 2.75
C LEU A 297 -15.11 11.49 4.03
N ARG A 298 -15.65 10.82 5.04
CA ARG A 298 -15.88 11.39 6.37
C ARG A 298 -14.87 10.83 7.37
N TYR A 299 -14.35 11.69 8.23
CA TYR A 299 -13.41 11.32 9.28
C TYR A 299 -13.71 12.09 10.57
N GLN A 300 -13.96 11.35 11.65
CA GLN A 300 -14.14 11.88 13.00
C GLN A 300 -12.78 12.01 13.68
N PHE A 301 -12.51 13.17 14.27
CA PHE A 301 -11.27 13.46 14.96
C PHE A 301 -11.53 14.19 16.28
N SER A 302 -10.48 14.30 17.10
CA SER A 302 -10.51 15.16 18.28
C SER A 302 -9.22 15.95 18.45
N GLY A 303 -9.37 17.27 18.58
CA GLY A 303 -8.30 18.27 18.61
C GLY A 303 -8.82 19.65 18.23
N THR A 304 -7.92 20.60 18.00
CA THR A 304 -8.24 22.03 17.77
C THR A 304 -8.16 22.45 16.29
N GLY A 305 -7.99 21.50 15.37
CA GLY A 305 -7.84 21.76 13.94
C GLY A 305 -7.38 20.53 13.19
N ILE A 306 -7.37 20.62 11.86
CA ILE A 306 -6.99 19.52 10.98
C ILE A 306 -6.46 20.02 9.63
N ALA A 307 -5.39 19.38 9.16
CA ALA A 307 -4.93 19.43 7.78
C ALA A 307 -5.11 18.07 7.11
N VAL A 308 -5.30 18.08 5.78
CA VAL A 308 -5.44 16.89 4.95
C VAL A 308 -4.21 16.79 4.06
N PHE A 309 -3.70 15.57 3.87
CA PHE A 309 -2.66 15.30 2.88
C PHE A 309 -3.26 14.53 1.72
N PHE A 310 -3.02 15.02 0.51
CA PHE A 310 -3.46 14.36 -0.72
C PHE A 310 -2.45 14.57 -1.85
N TRP A 311 -2.62 13.80 -2.91
CA TRP A 311 -1.79 13.84 -4.11
C TRP A 311 -2.53 14.59 -5.23
N LYS A 312 -1.98 15.74 -5.63
CA LYS A 312 -2.38 16.42 -6.86
C LYS A 312 -1.85 15.65 -8.06
N ASN A 313 -2.55 15.73 -9.19
CA ASN A 313 -2.25 14.95 -10.39
C ASN A 313 -2.87 15.60 -11.65
N PRO A 314 -2.49 15.18 -12.88
CA PRO A 314 -2.99 15.80 -14.11
C PRO A 314 -4.49 15.65 -14.36
N ASP A 315 -5.12 14.64 -13.76
CA ASP A 315 -6.58 14.38 -13.81
C ASP A 315 -7.31 14.99 -12.60
N GLY A 316 -6.64 15.85 -11.82
CA GLY A 316 -7.14 16.47 -10.61
C GLY A 316 -8.29 17.46 -10.87
N GLY A 317 -9.24 17.49 -9.93
CA GLY A 317 -10.34 18.47 -9.90
C GLY A 317 -10.58 19.00 -8.48
N ASN A 318 -11.78 19.49 -8.19
CA ASN A 318 -12.02 20.29 -6.99
C ASN A 318 -12.41 19.44 -5.76
N LEU A 319 -11.57 19.47 -4.73
CA LEU A 319 -11.82 18.83 -3.44
C LEU A 319 -12.38 19.86 -2.45
N MET A 320 -13.64 19.68 -2.03
CA MET A 320 -14.28 20.53 -1.03
C MET A 320 -14.15 19.94 0.37
N ALA A 321 -13.78 20.76 1.36
CA ALA A 321 -13.66 20.35 2.75
C ALA A 321 -14.64 21.08 3.68
N TYR A 322 -15.27 20.31 4.55
CA TYR A 322 -16.24 20.76 5.54
C TYR A 322 -15.85 20.28 6.94
N ILE A 323 -16.11 21.09 7.96
CA ILE A 323 -16.00 20.72 9.38
C ILE A 323 -17.39 20.88 10.01
N ASP A 324 -17.89 19.81 10.64
CA ASP A 324 -19.20 19.78 11.30
C ASP A 324 -20.35 20.24 10.38
N ASN A 325 -20.26 19.83 9.11
CA ASN A 325 -21.13 20.21 7.99
C ASN A 325 -21.06 21.68 7.54
N LYS A 326 -20.19 22.52 8.13
CA LYS A 326 -19.89 23.87 7.63
C LYS A 326 -18.80 23.80 6.56
N PHE A 327 -19.01 24.43 5.41
CA PHE A 327 -17.97 24.58 4.39
C PHE A 327 -16.79 25.39 4.94
N MET A 328 -15.58 24.89 4.74
CA MET A 328 -14.36 25.55 5.20
C MET A 328 -13.55 26.10 4.03
N ASN A 329 -13.16 25.23 3.09
CA ASN A 329 -12.30 25.60 1.97
C ASN A 329 -12.44 24.59 0.82
N MET A 330 -11.89 24.95 -0.35
CA MET A 330 -11.79 24.09 -1.53
C MET A 330 -10.38 24.20 -2.11
N ASP A 331 -9.83 23.08 -2.59
CA ASP A 331 -8.53 23.04 -3.26
C ASP A 331 -8.65 22.44 -4.66
N ASP A 332 -7.91 23.00 -5.62
CA ASP A 332 -7.79 22.48 -6.98
C ASP A 332 -6.71 21.41 -7.00
N CYS A 333 -7.09 20.15 -7.20
CA CYS A 333 -6.16 19.02 -7.14
C CYS A 333 -5.35 18.82 -8.42
N TYR A 334 -5.45 19.70 -9.41
CA TYR A 334 -4.65 19.65 -10.62
C TYR A 334 -3.15 19.94 -10.35
N ALA A 335 -2.28 19.14 -10.98
CA ALA A 335 -0.85 19.44 -11.13
C ALA A 335 -0.27 18.72 -12.36
N GLU A 336 0.72 19.30 -13.04
CA GLU A 336 1.36 18.66 -14.23
C GLU A 336 2.07 17.33 -13.91
N GLN A 337 2.46 17.13 -12.65
CA GLN A 337 3.09 15.92 -12.12
C GLN A 337 2.52 15.62 -10.74
N GLU A 338 2.63 14.37 -10.27
CA GLU A 338 2.17 14.00 -8.94
C GLU A 338 2.95 14.72 -7.83
N GLU A 339 2.24 15.48 -6.98
CA GLU A 339 2.81 16.17 -5.82
C GLU A 339 1.96 15.94 -4.55
N SER A 340 2.63 15.76 -3.40
CA SER A 340 1.98 15.62 -2.10
C SER A 340 1.80 17.00 -1.47
N VAL A 341 0.54 17.38 -1.17
CA VAL A 341 0.19 18.71 -0.67
C VAL A 341 -0.38 18.60 0.76
N GLU A 342 0.01 19.53 1.65
CA GLU A 342 -0.69 19.77 2.92
C GLU A 342 -1.76 20.82 2.68
N PHE A 343 -3.03 20.47 2.96
CA PHE A 343 -4.18 21.36 2.85
C PHE A 343 -4.75 21.64 4.25
N PRO A 344 -4.43 22.79 4.87
CA PRO A 344 -5.00 23.19 6.16
C PRO A 344 -6.49 23.47 6.00
N VAL A 345 -7.35 22.61 6.58
CA VAL A 345 -8.80 22.74 6.49
C VAL A 345 -9.35 23.64 7.59
N ALA A 346 -8.86 23.48 8.82
CA ALA A 346 -9.32 24.25 9.96
C ALA A 346 -8.27 24.36 11.06
N ASP A 347 -8.31 25.47 11.79
CA ASP A 347 -7.49 25.75 12.95
C ASP A 347 -8.28 26.61 13.95
N GLY A 348 -7.85 26.65 15.21
CA GLY A 348 -8.51 27.41 16.27
C GLY A 348 -9.91 26.88 16.66
N LEU A 349 -10.23 25.63 16.32
CA LEU A 349 -11.46 24.97 16.78
C LEU A 349 -11.42 24.79 18.31
N PRO A 350 -12.60 24.76 18.98
CA PRO A 350 -12.68 24.32 20.38
C PRO A 350 -12.04 22.94 20.55
N ASP A 351 -11.29 22.71 21.62
CA ASP A 351 -10.69 21.38 21.84
C ASP A 351 -11.79 20.37 22.19
N GLY A 352 -12.09 19.47 21.25
CA GLY A 352 -13.30 18.64 21.30
C GLY A 352 -13.34 17.60 20.19
N SER A 353 -14.54 17.07 19.91
CA SER A 353 -14.78 16.12 18.82
C SER A 353 -15.39 16.84 17.61
N HIS A 354 -14.86 16.55 16.42
CA HIS A 354 -15.22 17.19 15.16
C HIS A 354 -15.32 16.16 14.02
N THR A 355 -16.08 16.49 12.97
CA THR A 355 -16.20 15.68 11.75
C THR A 355 -15.68 16.44 10.54
N LEU A 356 -14.56 15.98 9.99
CA LEU A 356 -14.13 16.33 8.63
C LEU A 356 -15.02 15.61 7.62
N THR A 357 -15.51 16.33 6.61
CA THR A 357 -16.11 15.75 5.40
C THR A 357 -15.38 16.30 4.19
N LEU A 358 -14.84 15.41 3.37
CA LEU A 358 -14.26 15.71 2.05
C LEU A 358 -15.25 15.26 0.98
N VAL A 359 -15.52 16.12 0.00
CA VAL A 359 -16.43 15.85 -1.12
C VAL A 359 -15.70 16.14 -2.43
N ASN A 360 -15.67 15.15 -3.32
CA ASN A 360 -15.11 15.31 -4.67
C ASN A 360 -16.14 15.94 -5.60
N SER A 361 -15.77 17.02 -6.27
CA SER A 361 -16.65 17.71 -7.23
C SER A 361 -16.54 17.13 -8.63
N ASP A 362 -15.30 16.89 -9.04
CA ASP A 362 -14.85 16.47 -10.36
C ASP A 362 -13.38 16.03 -10.30
N GLY A 363 -12.90 15.37 -11.36
CA GLY A 363 -11.53 14.84 -11.41
C GLY A 363 -11.22 13.78 -10.36
N ARG A 364 -9.93 13.52 -10.18
CA ARG A 364 -9.38 12.46 -9.33
C ARG A 364 -8.48 13.02 -8.24
N VAL A 365 -8.66 12.57 -7.00
CA VAL A 365 -7.76 12.93 -5.89
C VAL A 365 -7.56 11.77 -4.91
N THR A 366 -6.30 11.52 -4.55
CA THR A 366 -5.92 10.41 -3.66
C THR A 366 -5.50 10.95 -2.29
N ILE A 367 -6.25 10.58 -1.25
CA ILE A 367 -6.09 11.12 0.11
C ILE A 367 -5.13 10.24 0.91
N GLU A 368 -3.97 10.79 1.24
CA GLU A 368 -2.92 10.08 1.99
C GLU A 368 -3.28 9.91 3.47
N GLY A 369 -3.88 10.95 4.08
CA GLY A 369 -4.19 10.97 5.50
C GLY A 369 -4.48 12.38 6.00
N VAL A 370 -4.38 12.57 7.31
CA VAL A 370 -4.67 13.85 8.00
C VAL A 370 -3.66 14.13 9.11
N LYS A 371 -3.45 15.40 9.44
CA LYS A 371 -2.74 15.85 10.67
C LYS A 371 -3.74 16.58 11.56
N ILE A 372 -4.00 16.01 12.72
CA ILE A 372 -4.92 16.54 13.73
C ILE A 372 -4.11 17.45 14.66
N TYR A 373 -4.41 18.75 14.71
CA TYR A 373 -3.73 19.67 15.62
C TYR A 373 -4.21 19.40 17.07
N LYS A 374 -3.25 19.21 17.99
CA LYS A 374 -3.52 18.85 19.39
C LYS A 374 -2.69 19.69 20.33
N ARG A 375 -3.28 20.13 21.44
CA ARG A 375 -2.57 20.87 22.51
C ARG A 375 -1.65 19.97 23.35
N ASN A 376 -2.06 18.72 23.56
CA ASN A 376 -1.42 17.80 24.50
C ASN A 376 -0.42 16.86 23.80
N MET A 377 0.49 17.43 23.01
CA MET A 377 1.59 16.68 22.38
C MET A 377 2.74 16.51 23.38
N MET A 378 3.21 15.28 23.51
CA MET A 378 4.27 14.87 24.42
C MET A 378 5.64 15.00 23.73
N LYS A 379 6.67 15.37 24.50
CA LYS A 379 8.06 15.30 24.06
C LYS A 379 8.64 13.92 24.40
N GLY A 380 9.31 13.30 23.43
CA GLY A 380 9.96 12.00 23.65
C GLY A 380 11.26 12.11 24.45
N THR A 381 11.66 11.00 25.08
CA THR A 381 12.90 10.90 25.86
C THR A 381 14.10 10.53 24.97
N PRO A 382 15.32 11.02 25.22
CA PRO A 382 16.48 10.76 24.34
C PRO A 382 16.66 9.29 23.95
N GLY A 383 16.79 9.00 22.66
CA GLY A 383 16.92 7.63 22.12
C GLY A 383 15.61 6.84 21.96
N TRP A 384 14.45 7.48 22.14
CA TRP A 384 13.13 6.87 21.87
C TRP A 384 12.88 6.56 20.39
N ILE A 385 13.51 7.29 19.47
CA ILE A 385 13.65 6.93 18.05
C ILE A 385 15.09 6.48 17.80
N LYS A 386 15.26 5.43 16.98
CA LYS A 386 16.55 5.06 16.38
C LYS A 386 16.38 4.89 14.88
N VAL A 387 17.33 5.43 14.11
CA VAL A 387 17.38 5.33 12.65
C VAL A 387 18.53 4.40 12.27
N LEU A 388 18.25 3.32 11.54
CA LEU A 388 19.25 2.30 11.19
C LEU A 388 19.19 1.91 9.70
N PRO A 389 20.27 2.10 8.91
CA PRO A 389 21.45 2.90 9.26
C PRO A 389 21.10 4.41 9.35
N ASN A 390 21.88 5.19 10.11
CA ASN A 390 21.71 6.65 10.19
C ASN A 390 22.61 7.43 9.21
N THR A 391 23.45 6.75 8.44
CA THR A 391 24.24 7.29 7.32
C THR A 391 24.39 6.23 6.24
N GLY A 392 24.43 6.63 4.98
CA GLY A 392 24.63 5.69 3.86
C GLY A 392 25.17 6.34 2.60
N MET A 393 25.38 5.50 1.58
CA MET A 393 25.82 5.90 0.25
C MET A 393 24.98 5.17 -0.80
N THR A 394 24.07 5.87 -1.47
CA THR A 394 23.14 5.29 -2.44
C THR A 394 23.64 5.56 -3.86
N THR A 395 23.86 4.51 -4.66
CA THR A 395 24.40 4.68 -6.02
C THR A 395 23.32 5.03 -7.04
N ARG A 396 22.57 4.03 -7.55
CA ARG A 396 21.32 4.17 -8.32
C ARG A 396 20.20 3.27 -7.77
N GLU A 397 20.45 2.67 -6.61
CA GLU A 397 19.53 1.78 -5.92
C GLU A 397 18.62 2.55 -4.95
N THR A 398 17.81 1.80 -4.22
CA THR A 398 16.98 2.32 -3.13
C THR A 398 17.46 1.71 -1.83
N ASP A 399 18.01 2.55 -0.95
CA ASP A 399 18.37 2.16 0.42
C ASP A 399 17.11 2.06 1.28
N TYR A 400 17.04 1.03 2.11
CA TYR A 400 15.97 0.85 3.10
C TYR A 400 16.50 1.23 4.48
N VAL A 401 15.85 2.23 5.09
CA VAL A 401 16.23 2.76 6.40
C VAL A 401 15.14 2.46 7.39
N ASN A 402 15.48 1.72 8.45
CA ASN A 402 14.55 1.30 9.49
C ASN A 402 14.45 2.36 10.59
N ILE A 403 13.23 2.79 10.87
CA ILE A 403 12.87 3.71 11.94
C ILE A 403 12.29 2.88 13.08
N LEU A 404 13.05 2.72 14.17
CA LEU A 404 12.64 2.00 15.37
C LEU A 404 12.12 2.99 16.41
N ILE A 405 10.98 2.66 17.01
CA ILE A 405 10.40 3.37 18.14
C ILE A 405 10.55 2.50 19.39
N ASN A 406 11.03 3.09 20.49
CA ASN A 406 11.13 2.46 21.80
C ASN A 406 10.20 3.16 22.80
N ALA A 407 8.98 2.63 22.96
CA ALA A 407 7.97 3.15 23.88
C ALA A 407 8.17 2.69 25.34
N GLN A 408 9.34 2.15 25.70
CA GLN A 408 9.66 1.75 27.08
C GLN A 408 9.81 2.92 28.05
N GLN A 409 10.32 4.06 27.57
CA GLN A 409 10.61 5.24 28.39
C GLN A 409 9.65 6.41 28.07
N LEU A 410 8.60 6.14 27.31
CA LEU A 410 7.57 7.13 26.96
C LEU A 410 6.38 7.00 27.89
N ASN A 411 5.85 8.14 28.34
CA ASN A 411 4.58 8.21 29.03
C ASN A 411 3.41 8.06 28.04
N PRO A 412 2.21 7.66 28.48
CA PRO A 412 1.02 7.67 27.62
C PRO A 412 0.72 9.06 27.06
N GLY A 413 0.28 9.13 25.81
CA GLY A 413 -0.02 10.38 25.10
C GLY A 413 0.39 10.36 23.62
N TYR A 414 0.20 11.49 22.94
CA TYR A 414 0.50 11.65 21.52
C TYR A 414 1.92 12.18 21.32
N TYR A 415 2.68 11.59 20.41
CA TYR A 415 4.04 11.99 20.08
C TYR A 415 4.15 12.24 18.58
N SER A 416 4.86 13.30 18.20
CA SER A 416 5.29 13.55 16.83
C SER A 416 6.72 14.07 16.84
N GLU A 417 7.51 13.71 15.83
CA GLU A 417 8.92 14.09 15.73
C GLU A 417 9.39 14.12 14.27
N ASN A 418 10.33 15.02 13.98
CA ASN A 418 10.90 15.14 12.65
C ASN A 418 12.29 14.48 12.58
N ILE A 419 12.47 13.61 11.58
CA ILE A 419 13.78 13.08 11.21
C ILE A 419 14.24 13.85 9.97
N ALA A 420 15.24 14.70 10.13
CA ALA A 420 15.90 15.39 9.03
C ALA A 420 16.85 14.41 8.32
N ILE A 421 16.68 14.25 7.01
CA ILE A 421 17.56 13.53 6.11
C ILE A 421 18.32 14.58 5.31
N SER A 422 19.62 14.72 5.54
CA SER A 422 20.50 15.60 4.78
C SER A 422 21.40 14.80 3.85
N SER A 423 21.67 15.33 2.66
CA SER A 423 22.52 14.68 1.68
C SER A 423 23.27 15.69 0.81
N ASP A 424 24.25 15.22 0.04
CA ASP A 424 24.84 16.00 -1.06
C ASP A 424 23.86 16.25 -2.23
N GLY A 425 22.64 15.67 -2.18
CA GLY A 425 21.55 15.82 -3.15
C GLY A 425 20.24 16.37 -2.60
N GLY A 426 20.33 17.24 -1.60
CA GLY A 426 19.21 17.94 -0.99
C GLY A 426 18.84 17.42 0.40
N GLU A 427 17.74 17.96 0.92
CA GLU A 427 17.23 17.66 2.25
C GLU A 427 15.79 17.15 2.16
N ALA A 428 15.41 16.29 3.09
CA ALA A 428 14.03 15.84 3.28
C ALA A 428 13.73 15.73 4.77
N VAL A 429 12.47 15.85 5.15
CA VAL A 429 11.99 15.63 6.53
C VAL A 429 11.01 14.48 6.52
N VAL A 430 11.21 13.51 7.42
CA VAL A 430 10.26 12.43 7.69
C VAL A 430 9.55 12.73 9.01
N GLU A 431 8.26 13.00 8.95
CA GLU A 431 7.39 13.16 10.13
C GLU A 431 7.05 11.78 10.70
N VAL A 432 7.31 11.55 11.98
CA VAL A 432 6.90 10.37 12.74
C VAL A 432 5.72 10.74 13.63
N SER A 433 4.69 9.90 13.69
CA SER A 433 3.50 10.08 14.54
C SER A 433 3.08 8.78 15.21
N LEU A 434 2.75 8.85 16.51
CA LEU A 434 2.16 7.74 17.28
C LEU A 434 1.34 8.21 18.48
N GLU A 435 0.54 7.28 18.99
CA GLU A 435 -0.10 7.36 20.30
C GLU A 435 0.50 6.27 21.21
N VAL A 436 1.06 6.65 22.36
CA VAL A 436 1.50 5.69 23.39
C VAL A 436 0.35 5.47 24.36
N SER A 437 -0.02 4.21 24.60
CA SER A 437 -1.04 3.84 25.60
C SER A 437 -0.41 3.03 26.73
N VAL A 438 -0.78 3.33 27.99
CA VAL A 438 -0.67 2.33 29.06
C VAL A 438 -1.56 1.15 28.68
N ASP A 439 -0.93 -0.02 28.62
CA ASP A 439 -1.51 -1.31 28.22
C ASP A 439 -2.11 -1.43 26.81
N ASN A 440 -1.95 -2.65 26.28
CA ASN A 440 -3.00 -3.27 25.49
C ASN A 440 -4.24 -3.39 26.40
N VAL A 441 -5.05 -2.34 26.49
CA VAL A 441 -6.45 -2.49 26.89
C VAL A 441 -7.20 -2.95 25.64
N PRO A 442 -7.45 -4.26 25.44
CA PRO A 442 -8.48 -4.65 24.48
C PRO A 442 -9.74 -3.92 24.92
N ARG A 443 -10.40 -3.17 24.03
CA ARG A 443 -11.62 -2.44 24.42
C ARG A 443 -12.63 -3.51 24.86
N ILE A 444 -12.84 -3.59 26.17
CA ILE A 444 -13.61 -4.65 26.77
C ILE A 444 -15.08 -4.36 26.46
N LEU A 445 -15.72 -5.25 25.71
CA LEU A 445 -17.10 -5.10 25.27
C LEU A 445 -18.03 -5.73 26.31
N ASP A 446 -18.80 -4.91 27.01
CA ASP A 446 -19.87 -5.38 27.91
C ASP A 446 -20.92 -6.18 27.10
N VAL A 447 -21.08 -7.45 27.42
CA VAL A 447 -22.14 -8.28 26.82
C VAL A 447 -23.37 -8.23 27.72
N TYR A 448 -24.40 -7.53 27.26
CA TYR A 448 -25.67 -7.45 27.97
C TYR A 448 -26.51 -8.70 27.71
N ARG A 449 -27.03 -9.30 28.77
CA ARG A 449 -28.00 -10.40 28.69
C ARG A 449 -29.42 -9.85 28.78
N TYR A 450 -30.25 -10.34 27.88
CA TYR A 450 -31.69 -10.11 27.83
C TYR A 450 -32.41 -11.46 27.86
N ALA A 451 -33.57 -11.51 28.52
CA ALA A 451 -34.32 -12.76 28.69
C ALA A 451 -35.83 -12.59 28.41
N LYS A 452 -36.40 -13.58 27.75
CA LYS A 452 -37.84 -13.80 27.53
C LYS A 452 -38.13 -15.26 27.88
N GLY A 453 -38.59 -15.55 29.10
CA GLY A 453 -38.74 -16.94 29.57
C GLY A 453 -37.41 -17.71 29.54
N PHE A 454 -37.32 -18.75 28.71
CA PHE A 454 -36.10 -19.55 28.50
C PHE A 454 -35.23 -19.09 27.31
N HIS A 455 -35.64 -18.04 26.59
CA HIS A 455 -34.91 -17.48 25.45
C HIS A 455 -33.94 -16.39 25.94
N TYR A 456 -32.66 -16.53 25.62
CA TYR A 456 -31.59 -15.63 26.08
C TYR A 456 -30.83 -15.01 24.90
N LEU A 457 -30.83 -13.69 24.86
CA LEU A 457 -30.08 -12.90 23.88
C LEU A 457 -28.88 -12.22 24.57
N TYR A 458 -27.72 -12.29 23.92
CA TYR A 458 -26.47 -11.67 24.33
C TYR A 458 -26.03 -10.70 23.22
N THR A 459 -25.81 -9.44 23.58
CA THR A 459 -25.39 -8.41 22.63
C THR A 459 -24.47 -7.37 23.27
N THR A 460 -23.50 -6.92 22.50
CA THR A 460 -22.62 -5.78 22.81
C THR A 460 -23.19 -4.46 22.29
N ASN A 461 -24.25 -4.50 21.47
CA ASN A 461 -24.90 -3.31 20.92
C ASN A 461 -26.43 -3.32 21.15
N PRO A 462 -26.89 -3.20 22.42
CA PRO A 462 -28.31 -3.16 22.72
C PRO A 462 -29.04 -1.94 22.13
N LYS A 463 -28.31 -0.87 21.77
CA LYS A 463 -28.90 0.31 21.10
C LYS A 463 -29.34 -0.04 19.67
N ALA A 464 -28.49 -0.68 18.88
CA ALA A 464 -28.86 -1.12 17.52
C ALA A 464 -29.96 -2.19 17.53
N GLU A 465 -30.04 -3.00 18.58
CA GLU A 465 -31.05 -4.07 18.71
C GLU A 465 -32.35 -3.62 19.42
N THR A 466 -32.51 -2.32 19.75
CA THR A 466 -33.62 -1.80 20.57
C THR A 466 -34.98 -2.30 20.14
N GLU A 467 -35.29 -2.29 18.84
CA GLU A 467 -36.62 -2.67 18.35
C GLU A 467 -36.89 -4.17 18.50
N ARG A 468 -35.89 -5.02 18.23
CA ARG A 468 -35.97 -6.47 18.49
C ARG A 468 -36.20 -6.75 19.97
N LEU A 469 -35.49 -6.04 20.85
CA LEU A 469 -35.58 -6.21 22.29
C LEU A 469 -36.96 -5.78 22.82
N ARG A 470 -37.46 -4.64 22.34
CA ARG A 470 -38.76 -4.07 22.70
C ARG A 470 -39.93 -4.92 22.19
N VAL A 471 -40.00 -5.18 20.89
CA VAL A 471 -41.09 -5.95 20.25
C VAL A 471 -41.05 -7.41 20.66
N GLY A 472 -39.86 -8.00 20.83
CA GLY A 472 -39.70 -9.38 21.28
C GLY A 472 -40.03 -9.61 22.77
N GLY A 473 -40.31 -8.56 23.56
CA GLY A 473 -40.63 -8.68 24.98
C GLY A 473 -39.44 -9.06 25.88
N TYR A 474 -38.22 -8.76 25.44
CA TYR A 474 -36.99 -9.13 26.12
C TYR A 474 -36.66 -8.18 27.29
N LYS A 475 -36.53 -8.73 28.51
CA LYS A 475 -36.16 -7.95 29.71
C LYS A 475 -34.64 -7.95 29.93
N LYS A 476 -34.05 -6.77 30.13
CA LYS A 476 -32.62 -6.61 30.43
C LYS A 476 -32.29 -7.22 31.80
N GLN A 477 -31.29 -8.10 31.85
CA GLN A 477 -30.79 -8.70 33.10
C GLN A 477 -29.45 -8.13 33.58
N GLY A 478 -28.83 -7.23 32.80
CA GLY A 478 -27.53 -6.62 33.12
C GLY A 478 -26.40 -7.12 32.23
N ILE A 479 -25.16 -6.88 32.66
CA ILE A 479 -23.94 -7.39 32.01
C ILE A 479 -23.75 -8.85 32.44
N ALA A 480 -23.57 -9.77 31.50
CA ALA A 480 -23.40 -11.20 31.79
C ALA A 480 -21.94 -11.65 31.82
N PHE A 481 -21.12 -11.07 30.94
CA PHE A 481 -19.68 -11.28 30.81
C PHE A 481 -19.14 -10.18 29.89
N ARG A 482 -17.82 -10.13 29.68
CA ARG A 482 -17.23 -9.18 28.74
C ARG A 482 -16.33 -9.84 27.71
N LEU A 483 -16.46 -9.39 26.46
CA LEU A 483 -15.67 -9.84 25.32
C LEU A 483 -14.51 -8.87 25.04
N PHE A 484 -13.60 -9.28 24.17
CA PHE A 484 -12.50 -8.47 23.68
C PHE A 484 -12.92 -7.72 22.41
N SER A 485 -12.25 -6.61 22.11
CA SER A 485 -12.38 -5.95 20.80
C SER A 485 -11.68 -6.75 19.70
N ARG A 486 -12.15 -6.58 18.45
CA ARG A 486 -11.47 -7.11 17.27
C ARG A 486 -9.99 -6.67 17.24
N GLY A 487 -9.11 -7.58 16.84
CA GLY A 487 -7.66 -7.34 16.79
C GLY A 487 -6.91 -7.62 18.09
N THR A 488 -7.60 -8.01 19.17
CA THR A 488 -6.93 -8.40 20.42
C THR A 488 -6.09 -9.67 20.22
N PRO A 489 -4.77 -9.67 20.50
CA PRO A 489 -3.92 -10.86 20.35
C PRO A 489 -4.40 -12.04 21.20
N GLY A 490 -4.33 -13.25 20.66
CA GLY A 490 -4.80 -14.47 21.34
C GLY A 490 -6.33 -14.65 21.38
N THR A 491 -7.07 -13.87 20.59
CA THR A 491 -8.54 -13.94 20.49
C THR A 491 -9.00 -14.09 19.06
N THR A 492 -10.23 -14.57 18.88
CA THR A 492 -10.90 -14.76 17.59
C THR A 492 -12.34 -14.24 17.67
N GLU A 493 -13.00 -14.03 16.53
CA GLU A 493 -14.39 -13.55 16.48
C GLU A 493 -15.36 -14.54 17.18
N PHE A 494 -16.33 -14.02 17.94
CA PHE A 494 -17.37 -14.77 18.62
C PHE A 494 -18.72 -14.50 17.94
N TYR A 495 -19.18 -15.49 17.21
CA TYR A 495 -20.32 -15.38 16.30
C TYR A 495 -21.66 -15.65 16.99
N ARG A 496 -22.74 -15.08 16.44
CA ARG A 496 -24.13 -15.34 16.82
C ARG A 496 -24.93 -15.91 15.64
N TRP A 497 -25.79 -16.87 15.95
CA TRP A 497 -26.85 -17.35 15.08
C TRP A 497 -28.20 -17.32 15.80
N TYR A 498 -29.29 -17.22 15.06
CA TYR A 498 -30.66 -17.24 15.57
C TYR A 498 -31.53 -18.30 14.86
N ASN A 499 -32.29 -19.08 15.62
CA ASN A 499 -33.27 -20.04 15.10
C ASN A 499 -34.69 -19.53 15.37
N LEU A 500 -35.40 -19.16 14.31
CA LEU A 500 -36.74 -18.57 14.40
C LEU A 500 -37.79 -19.53 14.98
N GLN A 501 -37.72 -20.83 14.69
CA GLN A 501 -38.70 -21.81 15.16
C GLN A 501 -38.55 -22.15 16.65
N LYS A 502 -37.32 -22.05 17.18
CA LYS A 502 -37.00 -22.34 18.59
C LYS A 502 -36.89 -21.09 19.46
N GLU A 503 -36.93 -19.90 18.86
CA GLU A 503 -36.51 -18.62 19.46
C GLU A 503 -35.15 -18.73 20.19
N ASP A 504 -34.20 -19.50 19.62
CA ASP A 504 -32.92 -19.81 20.25
C ASP A 504 -31.76 -19.03 19.63
N TYR A 505 -30.82 -18.57 20.47
CA TYR A 505 -29.58 -17.93 20.05
C TYR A 505 -28.38 -18.81 20.40
N PHE A 506 -27.62 -19.19 19.38
CA PHE A 506 -26.39 -19.96 19.52
C PHE A 506 -25.16 -19.08 19.27
N TYR A 507 -24.12 -19.30 20.06
CA TYR A 507 -22.86 -18.55 20.02
C TYR A 507 -21.64 -19.49 20.06
N SER A 508 -20.68 -19.22 19.18
CA SER A 508 -19.43 -19.99 19.05
C SER A 508 -18.36 -19.15 18.36
N TYR A 509 -17.08 -19.42 18.63
CA TYR A 509 -15.98 -18.87 17.82
C TYR A 509 -15.73 -19.69 16.54
N GLU A 510 -16.28 -20.91 16.45
CA GLU A 510 -16.18 -21.74 15.26
C GLU A 510 -17.31 -21.42 14.30
N ARG A 511 -16.97 -20.94 13.10
CA ARG A 511 -17.95 -20.56 12.07
C ARG A 511 -18.78 -21.73 11.54
N SER A 512 -18.31 -22.96 11.75
CA SER A 512 -19.01 -24.23 11.49
C SER A 512 -20.02 -24.62 12.58
N GLY A 513 -20.06 -23.91 13.70
CA GLY A 513 -20.95 -24.21 14.83
C GLY A 513 -20.34 -25.08 15.94
N GLY A 514 -19.05 -25.44 15.87
CA GLY A 514 -18.37 -26.20 16.93
C GLY A 514 -18.96 -27.59 17.16
N GLY A 515 -19.19 -28.34 16.08
CA GLY A 515 -19.84 -29.66 16.10
C GLY A 515 -21.37 -29.64 16.17
N LYS A 516 -21.99 -28.48 16.42
CA LYS A 516 -23.46 -28.34 16.43
C LYS A 516 -24.03 -28.31 15.01
N SER A 517 -25.14 -29.01 14.79
CA SER A 517 -25.96 -28.81 13.58
C SER A 517 -26.64 -27.43 13.59
N LEU A 518 -26.24 -26.58 12.63
CA LEU A 518 -26.82 -25.24 12.41
C LEU A 518 -28.07 -25.27 11.50
N LYS A 519 -28.70 -26.43 11.27
CA LYS A 519 -29.92 -26.52 10.45
C LYS A 519 -31.05 -25.70 11.08
N GLY A 520 -31.59 -24.74 10.31
CA GLY A 520 -32.63 -23.79 10.76
C GLY A 520 -32.10 -22.59 11.55
N TYR A 521 -30.79 -22.40 11.65
CA TYR A 521 -30.17 -21.21 12.23
C TYR A 521 -29.71 -20.23 11.15
N SER A 522 -30.15 -18.98 11.25
CA SER A 522 -29.64 -17.86 10.45
C SER A 522 -28.41 -17.25 11.12
N PHE A 523 -27.33 -17.05 10.36
CA PHE A 523 -26.14 -16.36 10.86
C PHE A 523 -26.37 -14.86 10.99
N GLU A 524 -26.01 -14.26 12.14
CA GLU A 524 -26.28 -12.85 12.44
C GLU A 524 -25.05 -11.94 12.52
N GLY A 525 -23.83 -12.51 12.59
CA GLY A 525 -22.60 -11.71 12.69
C GLY A 525 -21.69 -12.13 13.84
N THR A 526 -20.67 -11.31 14.11
CA THR A 526 -19.86 -11.35 15.33
C THR A 526 -20.43 -10.38 16.36
N ILE A 527 -20.37 -10.74 17.65
CA ILE A 527 -20.71 -9.85 18.77
C ILE A 527 -19.46 -9.30 19.49
N GLY A 528 -18.26 -9.72 19.09
CA GLY A 528 -16.99 -9.34 19.71
C GLY A 528 -15.94 -10.42 19.50
N ASN A 529 -14.80 -10.34 20.18
CA ASN A 529 -13.77 -11.39 20.18
C ASN A 529 -13.77 -12.17 21.52
N ILE A 530 -13.49 -13.47 21.46
CA ILE A 530 -13.32 -14.35 22.62
C ILE A 530 -11.94 -15.03 22.57
N ALA A 531 -11.36 -15.36 23.71
CA ALA A 531 -10.13 -16.14 23.76
C ALA A 531 -10.46 -17.65 23.72
N THR A 532 -9.72 -18.43 22.93
CA THR A 532 -9.87 -19.89 22.84
C THR A 532 -8.99 -20.65 23.82
N SER A 533 -7.99 -19.98 24.39
CA SER A 533 -7.17 -20.44 25.51
C SER A 533 -7.20 -19.42 26.65
N ARG A 534 -6.81 -19.84 27.86
CA ARG A 534 -6.88 -19.00 29.07
C ARG A 534 -5.86 -17.87 29.00
N LEU A 535 -6.33 -16.63 29.01
CA LEU A 535 -5.49 -15.42 29.07
C LEU A 535 -5.49 -14.79 30.46
N THR A 536 -4.56 -13.87 30.73
CA THR A 536 -4.46 -13.14 32.00
C THR A 536 -5.76 -12.39 32.33
N ASN A 537 -6.25 -12.59 33.54
CA ASN A 537 -7.52 -12.07 34.04
C ASN A 537 -8.72 -12.49 33.18
N THR A 538 -8.79 -13.76 32.78
CA THR A 538 -9.98 -14.36 32.15
C THR A 538 -10.55 -15.52 32.97
N ARG A 539 -11.83 -15.79 32.73
CA ARG A 539 -12.59 -16.91 33.28
C ARG A 539 -13.34 -17.64 32.16
N GLU A 540 -13.71 -18.87 32.41
CA GLU A 540 -14.45 -19.73 31.50
C GLU A 540 -15.86 -19.18 31.23
N LEU A 541 -16.29 -19.16 29.97
CA LEU A 541 -17.68 -18.97 29.58
C LEU A 541 -18.32 -20.34 29.35
N TYR A 542 -19.20 -20.77 30.23
CA TYR A 542 -19.88 -22.06 30.15
C TYR A 542 -21.12 -21.97 29.26
N ARG A 543 -21.27 -22.94 28.35
CA ARG A 543 -22.44 -23.15 27.51
C ARG A 543 -23.31 -24.26 28.09
N TRP A 544 -24.60 -23.98 28.16
CA TRP A 544 -25.63 -24.86 28.71
C TRP A 544 -26.76 -25.00 27.71
N PHE A 545 -27.36 -26.19 27.62
CA PHE A 545 -28.45 -26.49 26.68
C PHE A 545 -29.63 -27.14 27.42
N ASN A 546 -30.85 -26.69 27.12
CA ASN A 546 -32.08 -27.28 27.67
C ASN A 546 -32.82 -28.06 26.57
N PRO A 547 -32.86 -29.40 26.62
CA PRO A 547 -33.45 -30.21 25.55
C PRO A 547 -34.97 -30.07 25.44
N SER A 548 -35.67 -29.73 26.52
CA SER A 548 -37.13 -29.54 26.54
C SER A 548 -37.58 -28.24 25.84
N THR A 549 -36.71 -27.23 25.80
CA THR A 549 -36.99 -25.92 25.16
C THR A 549 -36.16 -25.67 23.90
N GLY A 550 -35.13 -26.49 23.65
CA GLY A 550 -34.19 -26.29 22.55
C GLY A 550 -33.28 -25.07 22.68
N CYS A 551 -33.24 -24.42 23.86
CA CYS A 551 -32.59 -23.14 24.09
C CYS A 551 -31.23 -23.25 24.78
N HIS A 552 -30.30 -22.36 24.42
CA HIS A 552 -28.98 -22.26 25.06
C HIS A 552 -28.92 -21.17 26.13
N PHE A 553 -27.94 -21.30 27.02
CA PHE A 553 -27.61 -20.31 28.03
C PHE A 553 -26.10 -20.22 28.24
N TYR A 554 -25.61 -19.00 28.45
CA TYR A 554 -24.18 -18.69 28.57
C TYR A 554 -23.93 -17.91 29.86
N THR A 555 -22.98 -18.38 30.65
CA THR A 555 -22.67 -17.80 31.97
C THR A 555 -21.24 -18.10 32.38
N THR A 556 -20.65 -17.25 33.22
CA THR A 556 -19.36 -17.51 33.87
C THR A 556 -19.50 -18.18 35.24
N ASP A 557 -20.73 -18.49 35.67
CA ASP A 557 -20.98 -19.32 36.85
C ASP A 557 -20.93 -20.82 36.46
N PRO A 558 -19.99 -21.61 37.01
CA PRO A 558 -19.90 -23.05 36.75
C PRO A 558 -21.14 -23.84 37.22
N LYS A 559 -22.01 -23.24 38.04
CA LYS A 559 -23.29 -23.84 38.49
C LYS A 559 -24.51 -23.41 37.66
N GLY A 560 -24.31 -22.72 36.53
CA GLY A 560 -25.40 -22.38 35.60
C GLY A 560 -26.23 -21.16 35.98
N GLY A 561 -25.81 -20.34 36.94
CA GLY A 561 -26.47 -19.08 37.32
C GLY A 561 -27.44 -19.17 38.51
N GLY A 562 -27.31 -20.19 39.36
CA GLY A 562 -28.15 -20.39 40.55
C GLY A 562 -29.46 -21.17 40.31
N GLY A 563 -30.27 -21.31 41.37
CA GLY A 563 -31.34 -22.31 41.50
C GLY A 563 -32.56 -22.18 40.57
N THR A 564 -32.58 -21.27 39.59
CA THR A 564 -33.74 -20.96 38.75
C THR A 564 -33.76 -21.69 37.39
N LYS A 565 -32.89 -22.69 37.16
CA LYS A 565 -32.70 -23.33 35.85
C LYS A 565 -32.75 -24.86 35.82
N LYS A 566 -33.85 -25.43 36.34
CA LYS A 566 -34.19 -26.84 36.08
C LYS A 566 -34.18 -27.13 34.57
N GLY A 567 -33.54 -28.23 34.16
CA GLY A 567 -33.55 -28.73 32.78
C GLY A 567 -32.41 -28.26 31.87
N TYR A 568 -31.47 -27.42 32.32
CA TYR A 568 -30.26 -27.13 31.55
C TYR A 568 -29.14 -28.14 31.86
N GLY A 569 -28.65 -28.84 30.84
CA GLY A 569 -27.43 -29.65 30.90
C GLY A 569 -26.20 -28.85 30.49
N PHE A 570 -25.04 -29.19 31.05
CA PHE A 570 -23.75 -28.61 30.65
C PHE A 570 -23.32 -29.14 29.28
N GLU A 571 -22.96 -28.25 28.35
CA GLU A 571 -22.56 -28.62 26.97
C GLU A 571 -21.07 -28.38 26.71
N GLY A 572 -20.41 -27.51 27.48
CA GLY A 572 -18.97 -27.28 27.38
C GLY A 572 -18.54 -25.83 27.69
N ILE A 573 -17.25 -25.55 27.49
CA ILE A 573 -16.69 -24.19 27.57
C ILE A 573 -16.76 -23.57 26.16
N ALA A 574 -17.40 -22.41 26.04
CA ALA A 574 -17.51 -21.65 24.79
C ALA A 574 -16.27 -20.78 24.49
N GLY A 575 -15.39 -20.60 25.47
CA GLY A 575 -14.17 -19.80 25.41
C GLY A 575 -13.88 -19.13 26.76
N TYR A 576 -12.96 -18.17 26.75
CA TYR A 576 -12.55 -17.40 27.93
C TYR A 576 -12.87 -15.91 27.77
N VAL A 577 -13.44 -15.32 28.83
CA VAL A 577 -14.03 -13.97 28.88
C VAL A 577 -13.54 -13.20 30.12
N ARG A 578 -13.79 -11.88 30.17
CA ARG A 578 -13.45 -10.99 31.31
C ARG A 578 -14.60 -10.87 32.31
#